data_AF-A0A4R4EK37-F1
#
_entry.id   AF-A0A4R4EK37-F1
#
_cell.length_a   1.000
_cell.length_b   1.000
_cell.length_c   1.000
_cell.angle_alpha   90.00
_cell.angle_beta   90.00
_cell.angle_gamma   90.00
#
_symmetry.space_group_name_H-M   'P 1'
#
loop_
_entity.id
_entity.type
_entity.pdbx_description
1 polymer ?
#
loop_
_entity_poly.entity_id
_entity_poly.type
_entity_poly.pdbx_seq_one_letter_code
_entity_poly.pdbx_strand_id
1 'polypeptide(L)' 'MKILLAVAGAALMGCDPNSKPTYGEETGLPKNCRAIVQANIDGYRSKEYTAEEVMDSLERNCGAAGHSWGQ' A
#
# COMPACT_ATOMS: atom_id res chain seq x y z
N MET A 1 -25.18 18.49 40.05
CA MET A 1 -25.51 17.28 39.26
C MET A 1 -24.52 17.21 38.12
N LYS A 2 -23.53 16.32 38.22
CA LYS A 2 -22.41 16.20 37.26
C LYS A 2 -22.89 15.35 36.08
N ILE A 3 -23.18 15.97 34.94
CA ILE A 3 -23.40 15.26 33.68
C ILE A 3 -22.02 15.05 33.07
N LEU A 4 -21.41 13.89 33.33
CA LEU A 4 -20.24 13.41 32.60
C LEU A 4 -20.74 12.97 31.22
N LEU A 5 -20.63 13.86 30.23
CA LEU A 5 -20.72 13.49 28.82
C LEU A 5 -19.50 12.62 28.49
N ALA A 6 -19.68 11.31 28.59
CA ALA A 6 -18.75 10.34 28.02
C ALA A 6 -18.83 10.48 26.49
N VAL A 7 -17.93 11.26 25.91
CA VAL A 7 -17.67 11.25 24.47
C VAL A 7 -17.08 9.89 24.16
N ALA A 8 -17.92 8.96 23.72
CA ALA A 8 -17.50 7.70 23.16
C ALA A 8 -16.73 7.99 21.86
N GLY A 9 -15.42 8.16 22.00
CA GLY A 9 -14.48 8.17 20.89
C GLY A 9 -14.49 6.80 20.23
N ALA A 10 -15.42 6.59 19.30
CA ALA A 10 -15.36 5.49 18.36
C ALA A 10 -14.12 5.73 17.50
N ALA A 11 -12.99 5.15 17.92
CA ALA A 11 -11.81 5.04 17.08
C ALA A 11 -12.25 4.35 15.79
N LEU A 12 -12.25 5.11 14.70
CA LEU A 12 -12.37 4.58 13.36
C LEU A 12 -11.19 3.62 13.17
N MET A 13 -11.40 2.33 13.44
CA MET A 13 -10.45 1.28 13.07
C MET A 13 -10.49 1.18 11.54
N GLY A 14 -9.85 2.14 10.87
CA GLY A 14 -9.60 2.06 9.44
C GLY A 14 -8.77 0.80 9.20
N CYS A 15 -9.31 -0.15 8.43
CA CYS A 15 -8.54 -1.28 7.96
C CYS A 15 -7.32 -0.74 7.21
N ASP A 16 -6.10 -1.13 7.61
CA ASP A 16 -4.90 -0.82 6.84
C ASP A 16 -4.96 -1.59 5.51
N PRO A 17 -5.17 -0.90 4.36
CA PRO A 17 -5.27 -1.56 3.06
C PRO A 17 -3.93 -2.18 2.63
N ASN A 18 -2.84 -1.89 3.35
CA ASN A 18 -1.51 -2.43 3.14
C ASN A 18 -1.11 -3.47 4.19
N SER A 19 -2.02 -3.99 5.02
CA SER A 19 -1.68 -4.99 6.06
C SER A 19 -1.09 -6.30 5.52
N LYS A 20 -1.47 -6.71 4.31
CA LYS A 20 -0.95 -7.88 3.57
C LYS A 20 -0.86 -7.57 2.07
N PRO A 21 0.01 -8.23 1.29
CA PRO A 21 0.02 -8.03 -0.15
C PRO A 21 -1.30 -8.52 -0.76
N THR A 22 -1.83 -7.76 -1.71
CA THR A 22 -3.06 -8.11 -2.44
C THR A 22 -2.82 -7.99 -3.94
N TYR A 23 -3.41 -8.89 -4.71
CA TYR A 23 -3.24 -8.98 -6.16
C TYR A 23 -4.61 -9.05 -6.85
N GLY A 24 -4.66 -8.64 -8.12
CA GLY A 24 -5.85 -8.83 -8.95
C GLY A 24 -6.06 -10.31 -9.26
N GLU A 25 -7.28 -10.82 -9.11
CA GLU A 25 -7.57 -12.25 -9.32
C GLU A 25 -7.33 -12.69 -10.76
N GLU A 26 -7.71 -11.84 -11.73
CA GLU A 26 -7.57 -12.14 -13.16
C GLU A 26 -6.18 -11.80 -13.71
N THR A 27 -5.57 -10.73 -13.23
CA THR A 27 -4.31 -10.20 -13.78
C THR A 27 -3.08 -10.68 -13.03
N GLY A 28 -3.24 -11.11 -11.77
CA GLY A 28 -2.12 -11.35 -10.85
C GLY A 28 -1.34 -10.10 -10.46
N LEU A 29 -1.77 -8.90 -10.87
CA LEU A 29 -1.01 -7.67 -10.67
C LEU A 29 -1.15 -7.12 -9.25
N PRO A 30 -0.10 -6.51 -8.68
CA PRO A 30 -0.14 -5.87 -7.36
C PRO A 30 -1.23 -4.79 -7.25
N LYS A 31 -2.09 -4.87 -6.22
CA LYS A 31 -3.20 -3.93 -5.97
C LYS A 31 -2.98 -2.98 -4.79
N ASN A 32 -1.89 -3.11 -4.06
CA ASN A 32 -1.57 -2.24 -2.93
C ASN A 32 -0.06 -2.03 -2.79
N CYS A 33 0.33 -1.03 -2.00
CA CYS A 33 1.72 -0.66 -1.83
C CYS A 33 2.57 -1.82 -1.28
N ARG A 34 2.01 -2.66 -0.40
CA ARG A 34 2.75 -3.84 0.11
C ARG A 34 3.13 -4.83 -0.99
N ALA A 35 2.22 -5.13 -1.92
CA ALA A 35 2.51 -6.00 -3.05
C ALA A 35 3.47 -5.34 -4.05
N ILE A 36 3.32 -4.04 -4.30
CA ILE A 36 4.17 -3.29 -5.24
C ILE A 36 5.61 -3.21 -4.73
N VAL A 37 5.81 -2.88 -3.46
CA VAL A 37 7.13 -2.85 -2.84
C VAL A 37 7.79 -4.22 -2.92
N GLN A 38 7.07 -5.29 -2.63
CA GLN A 38 7.61 -6.64 -2.70
C GLN A 38 8.06 -7.01 -4.12
N ALA A 39 7.24 -6.73 -5.15
CA ALA A 39 7.60 -6.97 -6.54
C ALA A 39 8.87 -6.21 -6.97
N ASN A 40 9.03 -4.97 -6.53
CA ASN A 40 10.23 -4.19 -6.83
C ASN A 40 11.48 -4.69 -6.09
N ILE A 41 11.34 -5.11 -4.82
CA ILE A 41 12.43 -5.74 -4.06
C ILE A 41 12.92 -7.01 -4.78
N ASP A 42 11.97 -7.85 -5.22
CA ASP A 42 12.29 -9.11 -5.87
C ASP A 42 12.96 -8.87 -7.23
N GLY A 43 12.43 -7.95 -8.04
CA GLY A 43 13.02 -7.56 -9.33
C GLY A 43 14.41 -6.92 -9.21
N TYR A 44 14.66 -6.11 -8.18
CA TYR A 44 16.00 -5.57 -7.94
C TYR A 44 17.00 -6.66 -7.52
N ARG A 45 16.57 -7.57 -6.64
CA ARG A 45 17.41 -8.68 -6.16
C ARG A 45 17.75 -9.67 -7.26
N SER A 46 16.82 -9.90 -8.19
CA SER A 46 17.03 -10.74 -9.38
C SER A 46 17.85 -10.07 -10.48
N LYS A 47 18.22 -8.78 -10.32
CA LYS A 47 18.88 -7.96 -11.34
C LYS A 47 18.02 -7.68 -12.58
N GLU A 48 16.71 -7.87 -12.47
CA GLU A 48 15.76 -7.50 -13.53
C GLU A 48 15.59 -5.99 -13.63
N TYR A 49 15.59 -5.29 -12.48
CA TYR A 49 15.45 -3.84 -12.41
C TYR A 49 16.68 -3.19 -11.79
N THR A 50 17.02 -2.01 -12.30
CA THR A 50 17.94 -1.06 -11.68
C THR A 50 17.30 -0.42 -10.46
N ALA A 51 18.12 0.22 -9.63
CA ALA A 51 17.61 1.00 -8.50
C ALA A 51 16.72 2.17 -8.96
N GLU A 52 17.05 2.80 -10.08
CA GLU A 52 16.28 3.94 -10.62
C GLU A 52 14.89 3.49 -11.10
N GLU A 53 14.80 2.39 -11.84
CA GLU A 53 13.52 1.81 -12.26
C GLU A 53 12.64 1.42 -11.08
N VAL A 54 13.25 0.89 -10.00
CA VAL A 54 12.53 0.61 -8.76
C VAL A 54 12.01 1.90 -8.12
N MET A 55 12.82 2.93 -8.01
CA MET A 55 12.39 4.19 -7.39
C MET A 55 11.28 4.87 -8.19
N ASP A 56 11.37 4.88 -9.53
CA ASP A 56 10.32 5.42 -10.41
C ASP A 56 9.00 4.65 -10.29
N SER A 57 9.10 3.33 -10.23
CA SER A 57 7.97 2.43 -10.00
C SER A 57 7.32 2.68 -8.63
N LEU A 58 8.12 2.84 -7.57
CA LEU A 58 7.63 3.16 -6.24
C LEU A 58 6.98 4.54 -6.19
N GLU A 59 7.57 5.56 -6.78
CA GLU A 59 7.00 6.92 -6.78
C GLU A 59 5.63 6.95 -7.48
N ARG A 60 5.53 6.33 -8.66
CA ARG A 60 4.28 6.28 -9.44
C ARG A 60 3.13 5.59 -8.71
N ASN A 61 3.42 4.57 -7.91
CA ASN A 61 2.40 3.70 -7.34
C ASN A 61 2.16 3.87 -5.83
N CYS A 62 3.20 4.27 -5.10
CA CYS A 62 3.25 4.31 -3.64
C CYS A 62 3.76 5.65 -3.08
N GLY A 63 4.23 6.55 -3.95
CA GLY A 63 4.71 7.89 -3.57
C GLY A 63 3.58 8.76 -3.00
N ALA A 64 3.91 9.97 -2.58
CA ALA A 64 2.95 10.86 -1.92
C ALA A 64 1.72 11.19 -2.78
N ALA A 65 1.87 11.15 -4.11
CA ALA A 65 0.80 11.29 -5.10
C ALA A 65 0.60 10.01 -5.95
N GLY A 66 1.17 8.89 -5.51
CA GLY A 66 1.10 7.61 -6.20
C GLY A 66 -0.24 6.92 -6.00
N HIS A 67 -0.64 6.12 -6.99
CA HIS A 67 -1.85 5.32 -6.94
C HIS A 67 -1.54 3.87 -7.32
N SER A 68 -1.96 2.92 -6.48
CA SER A 68 -1.83 1.50 -6.78
C SER A 68 -2.82 1.07 -7.86
N TRP A 69 -2.50 0.00 -8.60
CA TRP A 69 -3.37 -0.51 -9.66
C TRP A 69 -4.77 -0.87 -9.14
N GLY A 70 -5.80 -0.27 -9.75
CA GLY A 70 -7.20 -0.55 -9.46
C GLY A 70 -7.73 0.07 -8.17
N GLN A 71 -7.07 1.12 -7.66
CA GLN A 71 -7.66 2.07 -6.70
C GLN A 71 -8.41 3.20 -7.39
#